data_AF-A0A7J6WXW2-F1
#
_entry.id   AF-A0A7J6WXW2-F1
#
_cell.length_a   1.000
_cell.length_b   1.000
_cell.length_c   1.000
_cell.angle_alpha   90.00
_cell.angle_beta   90.00
_cell.angle_gamma   90.00
#
_symmetry.space_group_name_H-M   'P 1'
#
loop_
_entity.id
_entity.type
_entity.pdbx_description
1 polymer ?
#
loop_
_entity_poly.entity_id
_entity_poly.type
_entity_poly.pdbx_seq_one_letter_code
_entity_poly.pdbx_strand_id
1 'polypeptide(L)'
;MATYSKPQLSILNGIVMGGGAGASIHGRFRVATENSVFAMPETALGLFPDVGASYFLSRLPGFYGEYVGLTGARLDGAEMLECGLATHFVPAAKLSSLEEALVEVNTSDPVVISAIIDKFSHRPLLKEKSSFHRLDIIDRCFARRTVENILSALEREALSSNDGWLSAALQSLKNASPMSLKISLRSDNLRCLSSKVSKLKR
;
A
#
# COMPACT_ATOMS: atom_id res chain seq x y z
N MET A 1 12.64 0.33 13.09
CA MET A 1 12.13 -0.80 12.28
C MET A 1 12.80 -0.82 10.91
N ALA A 2 12.69 0.23 10.10
CA ALA A 2 13.33 0.31 8.76
C ALA A 2 14.85 0.07 8.74
N THR A 3 15.57 0.35 9.83
CA THR A 3 17.03 0.20 9.95
C THR A 3 17.44 -0.94 10.88
N TYR A 4 16.51 -1.83 11.26
CA TYR A 4 16.80 -2.90 12.20
C TYR A 4 17.71 -3.95 11.57
N SER A 5 18.69 -4.45 12.33
CA SER A 5 19.74 -5.34 11.81
C SER A 5 19.26 -6.79 11.65
N LYS A 6 18.31 -7.23 12.48
CA LYS A 6 17.72 -8.56 12.36
C LYS A 6 16.56 -8.56 11.36
N PRO A 7 16.36 -9.64 10.59
CA PRO A 7 15.21 -9.76 9.71
C PRO A 7 13.90 -9.65 10.51
N GLN A 8 13.03 -8.75 10.07
CA GLN A 8 11.71 -8.60 10.64
C GLN A 8 10.67 -9.16 9.66
N LEU A 9 9.79 -10.01 10.17
CA LEU A 9 8.62 -10.53 9.47
C LEU A 9 7.36 -9.99 10.12
N SER A 10 6.42 -9.52 9.29
CA SER A 10 5.10 -9.05 9.72
C SER A 10 4.02 -9.86 9.01
N ILE A 11 3.17 -10.53 9.79
CA ILE A 11 1.97 -11.22 9.31
C ILE A 11 0.80 -10.25 9.40
N LEU A 12 0.18 -9.95 8.26
CA LEU A 12 -0.85 -8.93 8.09
C LEU A 12 -2.24 -9.56 8.05
N ASN A 13 -2.58 -10.40 9.03
CA ASN A 13 -3.85 -11.12 9.04
C ASN A 13 -4.96 -10.26 9.69
N GLY A 14 -5.60 -9.41 8.89
CA GLY A 14 -6.67 -8.51 9.34
C GLY A 14 -6.50 -7.07 8.88
N ILE A 15 -7.07 -6.13 9.62
CA ILE A 15 -7.06 -4.70 9.28
C ILE A 15 -5.69 -4.09 9.61
N VAL A 16 -5.03 -3.49 8.62
CA VAL A 16 -3.74 -2.81 8.74
C VAL A 16 -3.88 -1.37 8.26
N MET A 17 -4.03 -0.44 9.20
CA MET A 17 -4.24 0.99 8.92
C MET A 17 -3.33 1.85 9.81
N GLY A 18 -2.94 3.02 9.30
CA GLY A 18 -2.11 4.01 10.03
C GLY A 18 -0.92 3.41 10.76
N GLY A 19 -0.93 3.48 12.10
CA GLY A 19 0.14 2.94 12.94
C GLY A 19 0.46 1.46 12.67
N GLY A 20 -0.54 0.63 12.35
CA GLY A 20 -0.34 -0.78 12.02
C GLY A 20 0.46 -0.97 10.74
N ALA A 21 0.24 -0.11 9.75
CA ALA A 21 1.05 -0.07 8.53
C ALA A 21 2.46 0.47 8.81
N GLY A 22 2.59 1.47 9.68
CA GLY A 22 3.89 1.97 10.15
C GLY A 22 4.74 0.89 10.84
N ALA A 23 4.12 0.03 11.63
CA ALA A 23 4.81 -1.06 12.30
C ALA A 23 5.16 -2.24 11.36
N SER A 24 4.49 -2.38 10.22
CA SER A 24 4.63 -3.56 9.37
C SER A 24 5.33 -3.30 8.03
N ILE A 25 4.98 -2.22 7.33
CA ILE A 25 5.39 -1.99 5.94
C ILE A 25 6.89 -1.73 5.80
N HIS A 26 7.55 -1.26 6.86
CA HIS A 26 9.01 -1.07 6.88
C HIS A 26 9.80 -2.36 7.13
N GLY A 27 9.11 -3.46 7.47
CA GLY A 27 9.71 -4.78 7.66
C GLY A 27 10.21 -5.39 6.34
N ARG A 28 11.21 -6.27 6.43
CA ARG A 28 11.79 -6.94 5.26
C ARG A 28 10.81 -7.93 4.65
N PHE A 29 10.10 -8.69 5.48
CA PHE A 29 9.07 -9.62 5.07
C PHE A 29 7.70 -9.16 5.55
N ARG A 30 6.77 -9.11 4.61
CA ARG A 30 5.39 -8.66 4.81
C ARG A 30 4.49 -9.70 4.17
N VAL A 31 3.79 -10.47 5.01
CA VAL A 31 2.97 -11.60 4.60
C VAL A 31 1.51 -11.19 4.70
N ALA A 32 0.82 -11.05 3.58
CA ALA A 32 -0.62 -10.82 3.52
C ALA A 32 -1.39 -12.14 3.50
N THR A 33 -2.67 -12.07 3.84
CA THR A 33 -3.64 -13.16 3.81
C THR A 33 -4.93 -12.69 3.13
N GLU A 34 -5.88 -13.60 2.93
CA GLU A 34 -7.22 -13.29 2.44
C GLU A 34 -8.01 -12.34 3.36
N ASN A 35 -7.62 -12.24 4.65
CA ASN A 35 -8.24 -11.34 5.62
C ASN A 35 -7.55 -9.97 5.71
N SER A 36 -6.43 -9.78 5.01
CA SER A 36 -5.72 -8.50 5.00
C SER A 36 -6.59 -7.40 4.41
N VAL A 37 -6.74 -6.30 5.14
CA VAL A 37 -7.36 -5.07 4.65
C VAL A 37 -6.46 -3.89 5.00
N PHE A 38 -5.77 -3.37 4.00
CA PHE A 38 -4.91 -2.21 4.14
C PHE A 38 -5.63 -0.93 3.76
N ALA A 39 -5.47 0.14 4.54
CA ALA A 39 -5.94 1.48 4.16
C ALA A 39 -5.16 2.58 4.88
N MET A 40 -5.22 3.80 4.31
CA MET A 40 -4.67 5.03 4.90
C MET A 40 -5.79 6.07 5.08
N PRO A 41 -6.67 5.91 6.09
CA PRO A 41 -7.82 6.78 6.28
C PRO A 41 -7.50 8.12 6.97
N GLU A 42 -6.22 8.47 7.15
CA GLU A 42 -5.78 9.65 7.91
C GLU A 42 -6.35 10.96 7.35
N THR A 43 -6.45 11.08 6.02
CA THR A 43 -6.99 12.29 5.36
C THR A 43 -8.45 12.55 5.70
N ALA A 44 -9.24 11.50 5.91
CA ALA A 44 -10.63 11.60 6.35
C ALA A 44 -10.75 12.07 7.81
N LEU A 45 -9.71 11.85 8.62
CA LEU A 45 -9.64 12.27 10.02
C LEU A 45 -8.99 13.65 10.20
N GLY A 46 -8.64 14.34 9.11
CA GLY A 46 -7.93 15.62 9.18
C GLY A 46 -6.42 15.48 9.43
N LEU A 47 -5.88 14.27 9.39
CA LEU A 47 -4.44 13.97 9.45
C LEU A 47 -3.88 13.73 8.05
N PHE A 48 -2.59 13.48 7.93
CA PHE A 48 -1.95 13.04 6.68
C PHE A 48 -1.33 11.66 6.90
N PRO A 49 -1.12 10.84 5.85
CA PRO A 49 -0.46 9.55 5.97
C PRO A 49 0.93 9.71 6.61
N ASP A 50 1.03 9.31 7.87
CA ASP A 50 2.21 9.48 8.70
C ASP A 50 3.04 8.19 8.73
N VAL A 51 3.84 7.94 9.78
CA VAL A 51 4.61 6.70 9.99
C VAL A 51 5.48 6.23 8.81
N GLY A 52 5.94 7.17 7.97
CA GLY A 52 6.71 6.87 6.76
C GLY A 52 5.87 6.37 5.58
N ALA A 53 4.56 6.60 5.57
CA ALA A 53 3.68 6.32 4.44
C ALA A 53 4.15 7.00 3.16
N SER A 54 4.59 8.25 3.24
CA SER A 54 5.23 8.95 2.11
C SER A 54 6.43 8.20 1.53
N TYR A 55 7.15 7.39 2.32
CA TYR A 55 8.27 6.59 1.83
C TYR A 55 7.81 5.36 1.05
N PHE A 56 6.85 4.59 1.55
CA PHE A 56 6.42 3.36 0.87
C PHE A 56 5.36 3.62 -0.20
N LEU A 57 4.43 4.55 0.00
CA LEU A 57 3.40 4.91 -0.98
C LEU A 57 4.02 5.50 -2.25
N SER A 58 5.03 6.38 -2.12
CA SER A 58 5.72 6.97 -3.27
C SER A 58 6.48 5.97 -4.14
N ARG A 59 6.70 4.74 -3.64
CA ARG A 59 7.38 3.64 -4.34
C ARG A 59 6.41 2.63 -4.96
N LEU A 60 5.11 2.78 -4.74
CA LEU A 60 4.11 1.94 -5.41
C LEU A 60 4.06 2.25 -6.92
N PRO A 61 3.58 1.31 -7.74
CA PRO A 61 3.48 1.49 -9.19
C PRO A 61 2.70 2.76 -9.57
N GLY A 62 3.19 3.47 -10.59
CA GLY A 62 2.50 4.64 -11.12
C GLY A 62 2.18 5.68 -10.04
N PHE A 63 0.94 6.17 -10.01
CA PHE A 63 0.36 7.08 -9.01
C PHE A 63 -0.59 6.37 -8.04
N TYR A 64 -0.40 5.07 -7.87
CA TYR A 64 -1.22 4.25 -6.98
C TYR A 64 -1.06 4.65 -5.50
N GLY A 65 0.14 5.07 -5.10
CA GLY A 65 0.39 5.58 -3.74
C GLY A 65 -0.42 6.81 -3.38
N GLU A 66 -0.47 7.80 -4.27
CA GLU A 66 -1.27 9.01 -4.10
C GLU A 66 -2.76 8.70 -4.08
N TYR A 67 -3.21 7.76 -4.93
CA TYR A 67 -4.59 7.30 -4.89
C TYR A 67 -4.95 6.73 -3.52
N VAL A 68 -4.16 5.79 -3.01
CA VAL A 68 -4.41 5.14 -1.72
C VAL A 68 -4.31 6.12 -0.57
N GLY A 69 -3.27 6.95 -0.54
CA GLY A 69 -3.01 7.92 0.53
C GLY A 69 -3.98 9.09 0.57
N LEU A 70 -4.50 9.56 -0.57
CA LEU A 70 -5.46 10.67 -0.61
C LEU A 70 -6.88 10.20 -0.38
N THR A 71 -7.29 9.09 -1.00
CA THR A 71 -8.69 8.62 -0.95
C THR A 71 -8.99 7.73 0.25
N GLY A 72 -7.96 7.20 0.92
CA GLY A 72 -8.11 6.20 1.97
C GLY A 72 -8.67 4.87 1.45
N ALA A 73 -8.41 4.54 0.18
CA ALA A 73 -8.88 3.32 -0.44
C ALA A 73 -8.45 2.07 0.34
N ARG A 74 -9.36 1.09 0.42
CA ARG A 74 -9.10 -0.19 1.04
C ARG A 74 -8.53 -1.15 -0.01
N LEU A 75 -7.41 -1.76 0.32
CA LEU A 75 -6.75 -2.79 -0.48
C LEU A 75 -6.85 -4.12 0.23
N ASP A 76 -7.23 -5.17 -0.50
CA ASP A 76 -7.16 -6.53 0.04
C ASP A 76 -5.76 -7.14 -0.08
N GLY A 77 -5.54 -8.31 0.52
CA GLY A 77 -4.25 -8.99 0.51
C GLY A 77 -3.69 -9.29 -0.88
N ALA A 78 -4.56 -9.50 -1.88
CA ALA A 78 -4.14 -9.72 -3.26
C ALA A 78 -3.65 -8.43 -3.91
N GLU A 79 -4.38 -7.33 -3.72
CA GLU A 79 -3.96 -5.99 -4.15
C GLU A 79 -2.66 -5.57 -3.47
N MET A 80 -2.51 -5.85 -2.17
CA MET A 80 -1.27 -5.57 -1.44
C MET A 80 -0.06 -6.30 -2.04
N LEU A 81 -0.22 -7.56 -2.46
CA LEU A 81 0.85 -8.32 -3.10
C LEU A 81 1.21 -7.71 -4.46
N GLU A 82 0.22 -7.45 -5.30
CA GLU A 82 0.44 -6.97 -6.67
C GLU A 82 0.99 -5.54 -6.72
N CYS A 83 0.61 -4.67 -5.78
CA CYS A 83 1.20 -3.32 -5.67
C CYS A 83 2.55 -3.28 -4.94
N GLY A 84 2.99 -4.39 -4.32
CA GLY A 84 4.27 -4.49 -3.60
C GLY A 84 4.25 -4.02 -2.13
N LEU A 85 3.08 -3.71 -1.58
CA LEU A 85 2.90 -3.47 -0.14
C LEU A 85 3.12 -4.75 0.67
N ALA A 86 2.71 -5.90 0.16
CA ALA A 86 3.07 -7.21 0.70
C ALA A 86 4.16 -7.84 -0.16
N THR A 87 5.06 -8.59 0.48
CA THR A 87 6.10 -9.36 -0.21
C THR A 87 5.63 -10.75 -0.60
N HIS A 88 4.77 -11.34 0.24
CA HIS A 88 4.27 -12.70 0.11
C HIS A 88 2.79 -12.72 0.46
N PHE A 89 2.08 -13.72 -0.03
CA PHE A 89 0.71 -14.00 0.34
C PHE A 89 0.61 -15.44 0.82
N VAL A 90 0.12 -15.66 2.04
CA VAL A 90 -0.03 -16.97 2.66
C VAL A 90 -1.46 -17.09 3.15
N PRO A 91 -2.22 -18.14 2.74
CA PRO A 91 -3.57 -18.36 3.25
C PRO A 91 -3.58 -18.46 4.78
N ALA A 92 -4.59 -17.88 5.43
CA ALA A 92 -4.64 -17.81 6.90
C ALA A 92 -4.55 -19.20 7.56
N ALA A 93 -5.13 -20.21 6.91
CA ALA A 93 -5.09 -21.60 7.37
C ALA A 93 -3.67 -22.22 7.43
N LYS A 94 -2.69 -21.64 6.73
CA LYS A 94 -1.29 -22.11 6.72
C LYS A 94 -0.37 -21.32 7.66
N LEU A 95 -0.88 -20.28 8.32
CA LEU A 95 -0.06 -19.41 9.15
C LEU A 95 0.57 -20.15 10.34
N SER A 96 -0.18 -21.01 11.03
CA SER A 96 0.37 -21.78 12.15
C SER A 96 1.56 -22.65 11.73
N SER A 97 1.44 -23.34 10.58
CA SER A 97 2.54 -24.15 10.04
C SER A 97 3.73 -23.29 9.56
N LEU A 98 3.47 -22.09 9.05
CA LEU A 98 4.53 -21.13 8.72
C LEU A 98 5.27 -20.67 9.98
N GLU A 99 4.54 -20.34 11.05
CA GLU A 99 5.13 -19.92 12.33
C GLU A 99 6.00 -21.04 12.93
N GLU A 100 5.50 -22.27 12.98
CA GLU A 100 6.28 -23.44 13.40
C GLU A 100 7.55 -23.61 12.57
N ALA A 101 7.43 -23.52 11.24
CA ALA A 101 8.58 -23.62 10.34
C ALA A 101 9.60 -22.49 10.52
N LEU A 102 9.19 -21.31 10.98
CA LEU A 102 10.07 -20.17 11.24
C LEU A 102 10.75 -20.27 12.61
N VAL A 103 10.12 -20.89 13.61
CA VAL A 103 10.69 -21.10 14.95
C VAL A 103 11.88 -22.06 14.90
N GLU A 104 11.81 -23.09 14.06
CA GLU A 104 12.89 -24.09 13.88
C GLU A 104 14.13 -23.53 13.15
N VAL A 105 14.06 -22.30 12.64
CA VAL A 105 15.12 -21.70 11.83
C VAL A 105 16.16 -21.03 12.71
N ASN A 106 17.35 -21.63 12.77
CA ASN A 106 18.49 -21.09 13.50
C ASN A 106 19.36 -20.10 12.70
N THR A 107 18.82 -19.46 11.66
CA THR A 107 19.55 -18.48 10.85
C THR A 107 18.80 -17.16 10.72
N SER A 108 19.57 -16.07 10.69
CA SER A 108 19.07 -14.73 10.35
C SER A 108 19.30 -14.38 8.88
N ASP A 109 19.64 -15.35 8.03
CA ASP A 109 19.81 -15.13 6.60
C ASP A 109 18.44 -14.85 5.94
N PRO A 110 18.23 -13.65 5.37
CA PRO A 110 16.98 -13.33 4.70
C PRO A 110 16.66 -14.25 3.52
N VAL A 111 17.65 -14.81 2.83
CA VAL A 111 17.40 -15.70 1.68
C VAL A 111 16.73 -16.98 2.15
N VAL A 112 17.21 -17.56 3.26
CA VAL A 112 16.63 -18.77 3.85
C VAL A 112 15.23 -18.50 4.37
N ILE A 113 15.02 -17.38 5.07
CA ILE A 113 13.71 -16.98 5.58
C ILE A 113 12.71 -16.80 4.43
N SER A 114 13.10 -16.12 3.35
CA SER A 114 12.25 -15.96 2.15
C SER A 114 11.85 -17.30 1.56
N ALA A 115 12.83 -18.21 1.38
CA ALA A 115 12.57 -19.53 0.82
C ALA A 115 11.62 -20.38 1.67
N ILE A 116 11.55 -20.14 2.98
CA ILE A 116 10.59 -20.80 3.87
C ILE A 116 9.20 -20.23 3.65
N ILE A 117 9.05 -18.90 3.63
CA ILE A 117 7.76 -18.24 3.38
C ILE A 117 7.22 -18.66 2.00
N ASP A 118 8.08 -18.76 0.99
CA ASP A 118 7.72 -19.17 -0.36
C ASP A 118 7.08 -20.56 -0.41
N LYS A 119 7.48 -21.51 0.45
CA LYS A 119 6.86 -22.85 0.53
C LYS A 119 5.40 -22.81 0.94
N PHE A 120 5.02 -21.84 1.76
CA PHE A 120 3.64 -21.66 2.22
C PHE A 120 2.86 -20.65 1.38
N SER A 121 3.56 -19.90 0.53
CA SER A 121 2.99 -18.84 -0.27
C SER A 121 2.09 -19.36 -1.38
N HIS A 122 1.08 -18.57 -1.71
CA HIS A 122 0.17 -18.79 -2.81
C HIS A 122 0.00 -17.50 -3.58
N ARG A 123 -0.19 -17.58 -4.90
CA ARG A 123 -0.49 -16.39 -5.70
C ARG A 123 -2.01 -16.20 -5.77
N PRO A 124 -2.58 -15.23 -5.05
CA PRO A 124 -4.01 -14.98 -5.10
C PRO A 124 -4.41 -14.38 -6.45
N LEU A 125 -5.67 -14.57 -6.84
CA LEU A 125 -6.25 -13.86 -7.98
C LEU A 125 -6.75 -12.49 -7.53
N LEU A 126 -6.48 -11.46 -8.33
CA LEU A 126 -7.12 -10.15 -8.14
C LEU A 126 -8.62 -10.27 -8.40
N LYS A 127 -9.42 -9.56 -7.60
CA LYS A 127 -10.85 -9.42 -7.85
C LYS A 127 -11.07 -8.61 -9.13
N GLU A 128 -12.11 -8.94 -9.90
CA GLU A 128 -12.46 -8.21 -11.13
C GLU A 128 -12.60 -6.70 -10.92
N LYS A 129 -13.14 -6.30 -9.76
CA LYS A 129 -13.34 -4.89 -9.38
C LYS A 129 -12.16 -4.28 -8.61
N SER A 130 -11.00 -4.93 -8.62
CA SER A 130 -9.79 -4.39 -8.00
C SER A 130 -9.45 -3.02 -8.58
N SER A 131 -9.01 -2.13 -7.71
CA SER A 131 -8.51 -0.82 -8.09
C SER A 131 -7.19 -0.92 -8.88
N PHE A 132 -6.44 -2.02 -8.70
CA PHE A 132 -5.19 -2.27 -9.40
C PHE A 132 -5.38 -2.48 -10.90
N HIS A 133 -6.52 -3.05 -11.34
CA HIS A 133 -6.87 -3.14 -12.76
C HIS A 133 -7.12 -1.79 -13.44
N ARG A 134 -7.22 -0.71 -12.66
CA ARG A 134 -7.55 0.65 -13.11
C ARG A 134 -6.35 1.59 -12.98
N LEU A 135 -5.15 1.01 -12.94
CA LEU A 135 -3.90 1.75 -12.74
C LEU A 135 -3.72 2.83 -13.82
N ASP A 136 -4.17 2.57 -15.05
CA ASP A 136 -4.15 3.53 -16.15
C ASP A 136 -5.00 4.78 -15.85
N ILE A 137 -6.20 4.61 -15.29
CA ILE A 137 -7.09 5.71 -14.88
C ILE A 137 -6.48 6.46 -13.70
N ILE A 138 -5.98 5.70 -12.71
CA ILE A 138 -5.32 6.24 -11.53
C ILE A 138 -4.14 7.12 -11.94
N ASP A 139 -3.28 6.62 -12.82
CA ASP A 139 -2.12 7.35 -13.31
C ASP A 139 -2.52 8.65 -14.02
N ARG A 140 -3.55 8.61 -14.88
CA ARG A 140 -4.04 9.82 -15.55
C ARG A 140 -4.56 10.88 -14.59
N CYS A 141 -5.27 10.46 -13.53
CA CYS A 141 -5.94 11.37 -12.59
C CYS A 141 -5.01 11.88 -11.48
N PHE A 142 -4.19 11.00 -10.90
CA PHE A 142 -3.35 11.29 -9.74
C PHE A 142 -1.95 11.80 -10.12
N ALA A 143 -1.58 11.84 -11.40
CA ALA A 143 -0.36 12.50 -11.88
C ALA A 143 -0.37 14.04 -11.79
N ARG A 144 -1.46 14.65 -11.30
CA ARG A 144 -1.61 16.11 -11.24
C ARG A 144 -0.89 16.68 -10.01
N ARG A 145 -0.44 17.93 -10.11
CA ARG A 145 0.37 18.60 -9.07
C ARG A 145 -0.44 19.18 -7.92
N THR A 146 -1.75 19.33 -8.09
CA THR A 146 -2.65 19.94 -7.10
C THR A 146 -3.89 19.08 -6.91
N VAL A 147 -4.44 19.10 -5.69
CA VAL A 147 -5.65 18.35 -5.34
C VAL A 147 -6.84 18.78 -6.20
N GLU A 148 -6.93 20.07 -6.51
CA GLU A 148 -7.96 20.63 -7.36
C GLU A 148 -7.90 20.05 -8.78
N ASN A 149 -6.70 19.89 -9.34
CA ASN A 149 -6.53 19.28 -10.65
C ASN A 149 -6.81 17.77 -10.64
N ILE A 150 -6.51 17.07 -9.54
CA ILE A 150 -6.88 15.66 -9.34
C ILE A 150 -8.41 15.53 -9.32
N LEU A 151 -9.10 16.36 -8.52
CA LEU A 151 -10.57 16.38 -8.43
C LEU A 151 -11.20 16.62 -9.81
N SER A 152 -10.76 17.66 -10.54
CA SER A 152 -11.30 17.93 -11.88
C SER A 152 -10.98 16.81 -12.89
N ALA A 153 -9.87 16.09 -12.74
CA ALA A 153 -9.56 14.95 -13.60
C ALA A 153 -10.47 13.75 -13.31
N LEU A 154 -10.68 13.45 -12.03
CA LEU A 154 -11.59 12.40 -11.59
C LEU A 154 -13.04 12.69 -12.00
N GLU A 155 -13.50 13.94 -11.88
CA GLU A 155 -14.85 14.34 -12.32
C GLU A 155 -15.05 14.12 -13.82
N ARG A 156 -14.05 14.44 -14.66
CA ARG A 156 -14.13 14.17 -16.10
C ARG A 156 -14.14 12.68 -16.43
N GLU A 157 -13.34 11.89 -15.74
CA GLU A 157 -13.31 10.44 -15.96
C GLU A 157 -14.63 9.79 -15.50
N ALA A 158 -15.21 10.28 -14.40
CA ALA A 158 -16.48 9.79 -13.86
C ALA A 158 -17.67 10.03 -14.81
N LEU A 159 -17.59 11.03 -15.70
CA LEU A 159 -18.60 11.23 -16.76
C LEU A 159 -18.54 10.15 -17.85
N SER A 160 -17.36 9.56 -18.06
CA SER A 160 -17.12 8.58 -19.12
C SER A 160 -17.23 7.13 -18.63
N SER A 161 -17.24 6.92 -17.32
CA SER A 161 -17.27 5.60 -16.68
C SER A 161 -18.51 5.45 -15.80
N ASN A 162 -19.29 4.39 -16.03
CA ASN A 162 -20.50 4.11 -15.26
C ASN A 162 -20.22 3.32 -13.96
N ASP A 163 -18.99 3.38 -13.44
CA ASP A 163 -18.59 2.63 -12.24
C ASP A 163 -18.56 3.52 -10.99
N GLY A 164 -19.21 3.05 -9.93
CA GLY A 164 -19.29 3.72 -8.63
C GLY A 164 -17.95 3.90 -7.90
N TRP A 165 -16.87 3.24 -8.32
CA TRP A 165 -15.53 3.41 -7.73
C TRP A 165 -15.00 4.84 -7.84
N LEU A 166 -15.13 5.49 -9.01
CA LEU A 166 -14.67 6.89 -9.19
C LEU A 166 -15.50 7.85 -8.34
N SER A 167 -16.81 7.63 -8.30
CA SER A 167 -17.73 8.40 -7.46
C SER A 167 -17.40 8.25 -5.98
N ALA A 168 -17.06 7.04 -5.53
CA ALA A 168 -16.63 6.80 -4.15
C ALA A 168 -15.30 7.51 -3.84
N ALA A 169 -14.31 7.42 -4.73
CA ALA A 169 -13.03 8.12 -4.57
C ALA A 169 -13.21 9.66 -4.52
N LEU A 170 -14.05 10.20 -5.41
CA LEU A 170 -14.42 11.63 -5.41
C LEU A 170 -15.09 12.04 -4.11
N GLN A 171 -16.03 11.24 -3.62
CA GLN A 171 -16.74 11.55 -2.37
C GLN A 171 -15.78 11.52 -1.18
N SER A 172 -14.86 10.56 -1.12
CA SER A 172 -13.83 10.50 -0.08
C SER A 172 -12.96 11.76 -0.08
N LEU A 173 -12.52 12.22 -1.25
CA LEU A 173 -11.73 13.46 -1.36
C LEU A 173 -12.54 14.70 -0.97
N LYS A 174 -13.82 14.78 -1.35
CA LYS A 174 -14.70 15.91 -1.00
C LYS A 174 -15.02 15.98 0.49
N ASN A 175 -15.09 14.83 1.17
CA ASN A 175 -15.37 14.74 2.60
C ASN A 175 -14.11 14.90 3.47
N ALA A 176 -12.92 14.74 2.91
CA ALA A 176 -11.66 14.89 3.62
C ALA A 176 -11.26 16.36 3.82
N SER A 177 -10.37 16.61 4.77
CA SER A 177 -9.85 17.97 5.03
C SER A 177 -9.02 18.49 3.85
N PRO A 178 -9.36 19.65 3.25
CA PRO A 178 -8.61 20.22 2.12
C PRO A 178 -7.14 20.50 2.43
N MET A 179 -6.84 20.89 3.68
CA MET A 179 -5.46 21.15 4.12
C MET A 179 -4.68 19.84 4.21
N SER A 180 -5.30 18.81 4.77
CA SER A 180 -4.70 17.49 4.94
C SER A 180 -4.39 16.85 3.59
N LEU A 181 -5.32 16.91 2.62
CA LEU A 181 -5.09 16.44 1.25
C LEU A 181 -3.90 17.14 0.59
N LYS A 182 -3.77 18.45 0.75
CA LYS A 182 -2.64 19.22 0.19
C LYS A 182 -1.31 18.84 0.84
N ILE A 183 -1.29 18.59 2.15
CA ILE A 183 -0.10 18.13 2.88
C ILE A 183 0.29 16.71 2.43
N SER A 184 -0.67 15.80 2.31
CA SER A 184 -0.45 14.43 1.84
C SER A 184 0.13 14.42 0.43
N LEU A 185 -0.50 15.13 -0.52
CA LEU A 185 -0.02 15.21 -1.90
C LEU A 185 1.39 15.82 -1.97
N ARG A 186 1.69 16.82 -1.13
CA ARG A 186 3.03 17.40 -1.07
C ARG A 186 4.07 16.44 -0.51
N SER A 187 3.69 15.62 0.46
CA SER A 187 4.56 14.60 1.08
C SER A 187 4.87 13.46 0.12
N ASP A 188 3.89 13.00 -0.66
CA ASP A 188 4.07 11.93 -1.64
C ASP A 188 4.86 12.38 -2.88
N ASN A 189 4.70 13.64 -3.31
CA ASN A 189 5.47 14.24 -4.42
C ASN A 189 6.98 14.34 -4.15
N LEU A 190 7.47 14.02 -2.95
CA LEU A 190 8.90 13.90 -2.64
C LEU A 190 9.58 12.70 -3.32
N ARG A 191 8.89 11.93 -4.18
CA ARG A 191 9.46 10.96 -5.15
C ARG A 191 10.78 11.43 -5.78
N CYS A 192 10.86 12.72 -6.11
CA CYS A 192 11.99 13.33 -6.81
C CYS A 192 13.29 13.36 -5.97
N LEU A 193 13.20 13.32 -4.64
CA LEU A 193 14.36 13.34 -3.75
C LEU A 193 14.79 11.93 -3.35
N SER A 194 13.84 11.02 -3.18
CA SER A 194 14.07 9.65 -2.72
C SER A 194 14.71 8.73 -3.77
N SER A 195 14.38 8.91 -5.06
CA SER A 195 15.01 8.17 -6.17
C SER A 195 16.51 8.43 -6.34
N LYS A 196 17.01 9.57 -5.83
CA LYS A 196 18.46 9.87 -5.80
C LYS A 196 19.18 9.12 -4.68
N VAL A 197 18.53 8.90 -3.53
CA VAL A 197 19.15 8.20 -2.38
C VAL A 197 19.20 6.68 -2.60
N SER A 198 18.21 6.09 -3.28
CA SER A 198 18.21 4.65 -3.59
C SER A 198 19.24 4.24 -4.65
N LYS A 199 19.62 5.15 -5.57
CA LYS A 199 20.72 4.92 -6.52
C LYS A 199 22.12 4.99 -5.87
N LEU A 200 22.24 5.52 -4.66
CA LEU A 200 23.49 5.61 -3.91
C LEU A 200 23.76 4.41 -2.99
N LYS A 201 22.85 3.42 -2.92
CA LYS A 201 22.97 2.22 -2.08
C LYS A 201 22.94 0.89 -2.86
N ARG A 202 23.29 0.92 -4.15
CA ARG A 202 23.65 -0.29 -4.91
C ARG A 202 25.16 -0.33 -5.10
#